data_AF-A0A350UK34-F1
#
_entry.id   AF-A0A350UK34-F1
#
_cell.length_a   1.000
_cell.length_b   1.000
_cell.length_c   1.000
_cell.angle_alpha   90.00
_cell.angle_beta   90.00
_cell.angle_gamma   90.00
#
_symmetry.space_group_name_H-M   'P 1'
#
loop_
_entity.id
_entity.type
_entity.pdbx_description
1 polymer ?
#
loop_
_entity_poly.entity_id
_entity_poly.type
_entity_poly.pdbx_seq_one_letter_code
_entity_poly.pdbx_strand_id
1 'polypeptide(L)'
;MIARRSLIGFAVTSIATARAQSTPPTVTPDRVRALLASEKTNERAWGAYYAGAMGLTTEGPLIARLLHEALEASRQHGAHRNLPYFIEILADAAIRLRCPLPTATLRALTESGWVRLTLILIQFLPNSPEKEDLLLTLFDRRKKGSEGETVAWTAIGNYLLALRSSRWAVRLIQEIEIAHNFRVVDPGRHFGPGGFGGAAGGDSGWGAWPRDFPPRVVYYLTFHSGVAVALIAPGPRNVYAVRQEFPPDQPPSSGASLGFIYGVGQKHRLEYLAALTSTSVSELEPLFQSKTRVEWQSAAALEESIARETARQIKAIREFARRLARSGITGLEGLQLQILIEIEDSRQSKEVPLPAVPPPHKFTLSPSSPAPTATGSKPINPPGEPR
;
A
#
# COMPACT_ATOMS: atom_id res chain seq x y z
N MET A 1 -30.04 4.37 16.34
CA MET A 1 -28.87 4.86 17.11
C MET A 1 -28.12 3.62 17.62
N ILE A 2 -27.19 3.08 16.82
CA ILE A 2 -26.31 1.96 17.23
C ILE A 2 -24.92 2.33 16.73
N ALA A 3 -24.08 2.82 17.64
CA ALA A 3 -22.69 3.13 17.38
C ALA A 3 -21.89 1.81 17.33
N ARG A 4 -21.61 1.30 16.13
CA ARG A 4 -20.55 0.30 15.94
C ARG A 4 -19.20 1.02 15.95
N ARG A 5 -18.63 1.17 17.14
CA ARG A 5 -17.20 1.49 17.30
C ARG A 5 -16.40 0.37 16.65
N SER A 6 -15.75 0.66 15.52
CA SER A 6 -14.76 -0.21 14.91
C SER A 6 -13.52 -0.23 15.81
N LEU A 7 -13.45 -1.24 16.67
CA LEU A 7 -12.27 -1.60 17.45
C LEU A 7 -11.27 -2.29 16.51
N ILE A 8 -10.51 -1.50 15.77
CA ILE A 8 -9.18 -1.93 15.30
C ILE A 8 -8.18 -1.25 16.22
N GLY A 9 -8.06 -1.78 17.44
CA GLY A 9 -6.96 -1.44 18.32
C GLY A 9 -5.69 -2.08 17.77
N PHE A 10 -4.71 -1.26 17.39
CA PHE A 10 -3.41 -1.73 16.94
C PHE A 10 -2.70 -2.43 18.11
N ALA A 11 -2.66 -3.76 18.08
CA ALA A 11 -1.72 -4.51 18.91
C ALA A 11 -0.32 -4.34 18.31
N VAL A 12 0.47 -3.43 18.88
CA VAL A 12 1.85 -3.19 18.48
C VAL A 12 2.74 -4.29 19.05
N THR A 13 2.96 -5.34 18.26
CA THR A 13 3.98 -6.37 18.55
C THR A 13 5.38 -5.76 18.49
N SER A 14 6.17 -5.93 19.55
CA SER A 14 7.60 -5.56 19.56
C SER A 14 8.35 -6.25 18.42
N ILE A 15 9.30 -5.55 17.79
CA ILE A 15 10.34 -6.16 16.98
C ILE A 15 11.18 -7.03 17.91
N ALA A 16 10.83 -8.31 18.01
CA ALA A 16 11.67 -9.29 18.65
C ALA A 16 12.94 -9.42 17.80
N THR A 17 14.08 -9.17 18.42
CA THR A 17 15.39 -9.29 17.80
C THR A 17 15.68 -10.75 17.47
N ALA A 18 16.12 -11.04 16.25
CA ALA A 18 16.97 -12.20 16.02
C ALA A 18 18.27 -11.85 16.74
N ARG A 19 18.48 -12.46 17.90
CA ARG A 19 19.70 -12.30 18.70
C ARG A 19 20.88 -12.78 17.86
N ALA A 20 21.54 -11.89 17.13
CA ALA A 20 22.99 -11.93 17.16
C ALA A 20 23.36 -11.56 18.61
N GLN A 21 24.00 -12.49 19.32
CA GLN A 21 24.51 -12.29 20.67
C GLN A 21 25.67 -11.28 20.62
N SER A 22 25.36 -10.00 20.44
CA SER A 22 26.23 -8.93 20.90
C SER A 22 25.74 -8.54 22.29
N THR A 23 26.30 -9.18 23.32
CA THR A 23 26.21 -8.65 24.69
C THR A 23 26.66 -7.19 24.60
N PRO A 24 25.81 -6.19 24.89
CA PRO A 24 26.28 -4.82 24.84
C PRO A 24 27.48 -4.72 25.78
N PRO A 25 28.60 -4.10 25.37
CA PRO A 25 29.66 -3.79 26.31
C PRO A 25 29.05 -3.07 27.52
N THR A 26 29.70 -3.17 28.67
CA THR A 26 29.32 -2.53 29.94
C THR A 26 29.32 -1.01 29.81
N VAL A 27 28.36 -0.46 29.07
CA VAL A 27 28.19 0.96 28.77
C VAL A 27 27.10 1.48 29.68
N THR A 28 27.43 2.47 30.49
CA THR A 28 26.48 3.11 31.40
C THR A 28 25.60 4.11 30.63
N PRO A 29 24.38 4.41 31.10
CA PRO A 29 23.55 5.46 30.52
C PRO A 29 24.27 6.82 30.43
N ASP A 30 25.11 7.16 31.41
CA ASP A 30 25.90 8.40 31.39
C ASP A 30 26.92 8.42 30.25
N ARG A 31 27.56 7.27 29.96
CA ARG A 31 28.44 7.16 28.81
C ARG A 31 27.69 7.30 27.49
N VAL A 32 26.46 6.78 27.40
CA VAL A 32 25.59 6.97 26.23
C VAL A 32 25.30 8.46 26.01
N ARG A 33 24.95 9.20 27.05
CA ARG A 33 24.71 10.65 26.96
C ARG A 33 25.97 11.42 26.55
N ALA A 34 27.12 11.07 27.10
CA ALA A 34 28.40 11.68 26.72
C ALA A 34 28.72 11.43 25.23
N LEU A 35 28.46 10.22 24.72
CA LEU A 35 28.64 9.89 23.30
C LEU A 35 27.67 10.67 22.40
N LEU A 36 26.39 10.77 22.78
CA LEU A 36 25.38 11.55 22.06
C LEU A 36 25.71 13.06 22.02
N ALA A 37 26.36 13.58 23.06
CA ALA A 37 26.78 14.97 23.15
C ALA A 37 28.10 15.27 22.42
N SER A 38 28.86 14.26 21.98
CA SER A 38 30.15 14.43 21.31
C SER A 38 30.04 15.30 20.05
N GLU A 39 31.10 15.99 19.67
CA GLU A 39 31.17 16.71 18.39
C GLU A 39 31.42 15.75 17.20
N LYS A 40 31.94 14.55 17.46
CA LYS A 40 32.28 13.59 16.41
C LYS A 40 31.08 12.74 16.01
N THR A 41 30.77 12.68 14.72
CA THR A 41 29.61 11.94 14.17
C THR A 41 29.65 10.44 14.50
N ASN A 42 30.82 9.81 14.46
CA ASN A 42 30.98 8.39 14.77
C ASN A 42 30.72 8.09 16.27
N GLU A 43 31.17 8.97 17.18
CA GLU A 43 30.86 8.86 18.60
C GLU A 43 29.36 9.05 18.86
N ARG A 44 28.72 10.02 18.20
CA ARG A 44 27.25 10.17 18.25
C ARG A 44 26.53 8.93 17.72
N ALA A 45 27.02 8.31 16.65
CA ALA A 45 26.46 7.09 16.10
C ALA A 45 26.51 5.94 17.13
N TRP A 46 27.64 5.75 17.82
CA TRP A 46 27.74 4.80 18.92
C TRP A 46 26.77 5.13 20.07
N GLY A 47 26.64 6.40 20.44
CA GLY A 47 25.64 6.85 21.43
C GLY A 47 24.22 6.45 21.04
N ALA A 48 23.82 6.71 19.79
CA ALA A 48 22.49 6.35 19.28
C ALA A 48 22.25 4.84 19.24
N TYR A 49 23.24 4.07 18.77
CA TYR A 49 23.19 2.62 18.76
C TYR A 49 22.96 2.05 20.17
N TYR A 50 23.73 2.52 21.17
CA TYR A 50 23.58 2.07 22.55
C TYR A 50 22.28 2.54 23.19
N ALA A 51 21.83 3.77 22.91
CA ALA A 51 20.53 4.26 23.40
C ALA A 51 19.39 3.33 22.96
N GLY A 52 19.36 2.97 21.67
CA GLY A 52 18.41 2.00 21.14
C GLY A 52 18.59 0.59 21.72
N ALA A 53 19.83 0.15 21.95
CA ALA A 53 20.13 -1.17 22.50
C ALA A 53 19.75 -1.36 23.96
N MET A 54 19.89 -0.30 24.75
CA MET A 54 19.55 -0.28 26.16
C MET A 54 18.09 0.13 26.41
N GLY A 55 17.35 0.54 25.37
CA GLY A 55 15.97 0.99 25.51
C GLY A 55 15.82 2.30 26.27
N LEU A 56 16.79 3.22 26.15
CA LEU A 56 16.80 4.50 26.85
C LEU A 56 15.80 5.49 26.24
N THR A 57 14.52 5.30 26.52
CA THR A 57 13.42 6.10 25.95
C THR A 57 13.51 7.59 26.28
N THR A 58 14.19 7.96 27.38
CA THR A 58 14.47 9.36 27.75
C THR A 58 15.31 10.10 26.71
N GLU A 59 16.12 9.38 25.93
CA GLU A 59 16.96 9.97 24.88
C GLU A 59 16.21 10.16 23.55
N GLY A 60 14.97 9.67 23.45
CA GLY A 60 14.15 9.75 22.23
C GLY A 60 14.05 11.14 21.60
N PRO A 61 13.74 12.21 22.37
CA PRO A 61 13.69 13.57 21.83
C PRO A 61 15.02 14.05 21.24
N LEU A 62 16.15 13.68 21.85
CA LEU A 62 17.48 14.01 21.35
C LEU A 62 17.77 13.26 20.03
N ILE A 63 17.45 11.96 19.97
CA ILE A 63 17.58 11.14 18.76
C ILE A 63 16.74 11.73 17.61
N ALA A 64 15.48 12.11 17.88
CA ALA A 64 14.61 12.71 16.88
C ALA A 64 15.18 14.03 16.34
N ARG A 65 15.72 14.88 17.22
CA ARG A 65 16.37 16.14 16.84
C ARG A 65 17.60 15.90 15.99
N LEU A 66 18.52 15.03 16.42
CA LEU A 66 19.73 14.69 15.68
C LEU A 66 19.41 14.10 14.29
N LEU A 67 18.37 13.28 14.20
CA LEU A 67 17.90 12.72 12.92
C LEU A 67 17.42 13.82 11.98
N HIS A 68 16.64 14.77 12.49
CA HIS A 68 16.18 15.90 11.69
C HIS A 68 17.35 16.77 11.21
N GLU A 69 18.28 17.14 12.10
CA GLU A 69 19.47 17.92 11.77
C GLU A 69 20.33 17.22 10.71
N ALA A 70 20.53 15.90 10.83
CA ALA A 70 21.30 15.11 9.87
C ALA A 70 20.64 15.08 8.47
N LEU A 71 19.30 15.00 8.41
CA LEU A 71 18.55 15.04 7.16
C LEU A 71 18.64 16.41 6.48
N GLU A 72 18.52 17.49 7.25
CA GLU A 72 18.68 18.86 6.73
C GLU A 72 20.10 19.12 6.24
N ALA A 73 21.12 18.69 6.99
CA ALA A 73 22.51 18.78 6.57
C ALA A 73 22.75 18.02 5.25
N SER A 74 22.14 16.84 5.08
CA SER A 74 22.26 16.02 3.86
C SER A 74 21.65 16.69 2.64
N ARG A 75 20.65 17.58 2.82
CA ARG A 75 20.03 18.35 1.73
C ARG A 75 20.87 19.54 1.32
N GLN A 76 21.45 20.23 2.30
CA GLN A 76 22.17 21.49 2.09
C GLN A 76 23.58 21.29 1.54
N HIS A 77 24.31 20.26 1.97
CA HIS A 77 25.75 20.17 1.75
C HIS A 77 26.18 19.15 0.68
N GLY A 78 25.25 18.43 0.06
CA GLY A 78 25.63 17.28 -0.77
C GLY A 78 26.38 16.20 0.03
N ALA A 79 27.01 15.24 -0.65
CA ALA A 79 27.48 13.97 -0.07
C ALA A 79 28.60 14.08 1.00
N HIS A 80 28.26 14.42 2.24
CA HIS A 80 29.11 14.08 3.39
C HIS A 80 29.17 12.55 3.53
N ARG A 81 30.36 11.97 3.31
CA ARG A 81 30.58 10.51 3.22
C ARG A 81 29.96 9.71 4.35
N ASN A 82 29.96 10.25 5.58
CA ASN A 82 29.51 9.53 6.77
C ASN A 82 28.06 9.78 7.17
N LEU A 83 27.42 10.79 6.58
CA LEU A 83 26.11 11.26 6.99
C LEU A 83 24.98 10.25 6.71
N PRO A 84 24.95 9.53 5.56
CA PRO A 84 23.98 8.46 5.34
C PRO A 84 24.02 7.35 6.40
N TYR A 85 25.22 6.93 6.82
CA TYR A 85 25.39 5.90 7.85
C TYR A 85 24.88 6.38 9.21
N PHE A 86 25.12 7.65 9.55
CA PHE A 86 24.61 8.24 10.78
C PHE A 86 23.08 8.33 10.79
N ILE A 87 22.47 8.69 9.66
CA ILE A 87 21.01 8.69 9.49
C ILE A 87 20.42 7.28 9.70
N GLU A 88 21.03 6.23 9.11
CA GLU A 88 20.57 4.84 9.31
C GLU A 88 20.58 4.45 10.80
N ILE A 89 21.65 4.80 11.53
CA ILE A 89 21.78 4.47 12.96
C ILE A 89 20.81 5.26 13.83
N LEU A 90 20.60 6.56 13.55
CA LEU A 90 19.60 7.36 14.25
C LEU A 90 18.18 6.88 14.00
N ALA A 91 17.88 6.44 12.78
CA ALA A 91 16.60 5.83 12.45
C ALA A 91 16.40 4.48 13.16
N ASP A 92 17.42 3.61 13.24
CA ASP A 92 17.36 2.39 14.06
C ASP A 92 17.06 2.71 15.53
N ALA A 93 17.78 3.66 16.11
CA ALA A 93 17.55 4.11 17.48
C ALA A 93 16.11 4.60 17.67
N ALA A 94 15.60 5.45 16.76
CA ALA A 94 14.22 5.93 16.80
C ALA A 94 13.19 4.78 16.70
N ILE A 95 13.43 3.77 15.86
CA ILE A 95 12.57 2.59 15.74
C ILE A 95 12.55 1.80 17.05
N ARG A 96 13.73 1.50 17.61
CA ARG A 96 13.88 0.69 18.83
C ARG A 96 13.30 1.38 20.06
N LEU A 97 13.47 2.70 20.15
CA LEU A 97 12.91 3.52 21.21
C LEU A 97 11.42 3.85 21.00
N ARG A 98 10.83 3.46 19.86
CA ARG A 98 9.46 3.82 19.46
C ARG A 98 9.23 5.32 19.54
N CYS A 99 10.21 6.09 19.10
CA CYS A 99 10.19 7.53 19.21
C CYS A 99 9.18 8.12 18.19
N PRO A 100 8.19 8.90 18.64
CA PRO A 100 7.34 9.64 17.71
C PRO A 100 8.18 10.74 17.06
N LEU A 101 8.38 10.63 15.75
CA LEU A 101 9.10 11.65 14.98
C LEU A 101 8.16 12.77 14.53
N PRO A 102 8.60 14.03 14.55
CA PRO A 102 7.87 15.11 13.91
C PRO A 102 7.59 14.81 12.43
N THR A 103 6.42 15.23 11.94
CA THR A 103 6.01 15.06 10.53
C THR A 103 7.06 15.59 9.55
N ALA A 104 7.73 16.71 9.88
CA ALA A 104 8.79 17.28 9.07
C ALA A 104 10.00 16.33 8.91
N THR A 105 10.38 15.61 9.97
CA THR A 105 11.46 14.61 9.94
C THR A 105 11.07 13.40 9.07
N LEU A 106 9.84 12.90 9.19
CA LEU A 106 9.33 11.81 8.35
C LEU A 106 9.22 12.22 6.87
N ARG A 107 8.81 13.47 6.62
CA ARG A 107 8.84 14.07 5.28
C ARG A 107 10.27 14.08 4.73
N ALA A 108 11.22 14.51 5.54
CA ALA A 108 12.61 14.56 5.11
C ALA A 108 13.19 13.19 4.76
N LEU A 109 12.92 12.16 5.58
CA LEU A 109 13.26 10.77 5.27
C LEU A 109 12.64 10.29 3.95
N THR A 110 11.35 10.59 3.75
CA THR A 110 10.61 10.26 2.52
C THR A 110 11.28 10.85 1.29
N GLU A 111 11.61 12.14 1.34
CA GLU A 111 12.16 12.88 0.22
C GLU A 111 13.60 12.46 -0.09
N SER A 112 14.35 11.98 0.91
CA SER A 112 15.70 11.43 0.76
C SER A 112 15.74 9.96 0.32
N GLY A 113 14.60 9.32 0.04
CA GLY A 113 14.54 7.96 -0.50
C GLY A 113 14.62 6.83 0.54
N TRP A 114 14.57 7.14 1.84
CA TRP A 114 14.62 6.16 2.93
C TRP A 114 13.26 5.47 3.19
N VAL A 115 12.60 5.02 2.11
CA VAL A 115 11.21 4.54 2.11
C VAL A 115 10.95 3.48 3.17
N ARG A 116 11.85 2.49 3.33
CA ARG A 116 11.68 1.39 4.29
C ARG A 116 11.68 1.88 5.74
N LEU A 117 12.61 2.76 6.09
CA LEU A 117 12.71 3.34 7.43
C LEU A 117 11.50 4.23 7.72
N THR A 118 11.08 5.05 6.74
CA THR A 118 9.86 5.85 6.87
C THR A 118 8.63 4.98 7.13
N LEU A 119 8.45 3.87 6.41
CA LEU A 119 7.30 2.98 6.57
C LEU A 119 7.25 2.27 7.93
N ILE A 120 8.40 2.06 8.57
CA ILE A 120 8.46 1.54 9.94
C ILE A 120 8.16 2.65 10.94
N LEU A 121 8.76 3.83 10.78
CA LEU A 121 8.61 4.95 11.73
C LEU A 121 7.23 5.60 11.69
N ILE A 122 6.56 5.62 10.52
CA ILE A 122 5.22 6.22 10.35
C ILE A 122 4.14 5.51 11.16
N GLN A 123 4.38 4.27 11.60
CA GLN A 123 3.47 3.54 12.47
C GLN A 123 3.29 4.23 13.84
N PHE A 124 4.29 4.98 14.29
CA PHE A 124 4.29 5.70 15.56
C PHE A 124 3.62 7.09 15.45
N LEU A 125 3.34 7.56 14.23
CA LEU A 125 2.61 8.80 14.01
C LEU A 125 1.10 8.56 14.21
N PRO A 126 0.38 9.39 14.99
CA PRO A 126 -1.06 9.26 15.14
C PRO A 126 -1.77 9.42 13.80
N ASN A 127 -2.99 8.89 13.71
CA ASN A 127 -3.81 9.07 12.52
C ASN A 127 -4.20 10.54 12.36
N SER A 128 -3.72 11.18 11.29
CA SER A 128 -3.97 12.58 10.99
C SER A 128 -3.92 12.84 9.46
N PRO A 129 -4.45 13.96 8.97
CA PRO A 129 -4.33 14.35 7.56
C PRO A 129 -2.87 14.41 7.08
N GLU A 130 -1.95 14.84 7.94
CA GLU A 130 -0.53 14.91 7.59
C GLU A 130 0.08 13.52 7.38
N LYS A 131 -0.36 12.52 8.16
CA LYS A 131 0.03 11.11 7.95
C LYS A 131 -0.47 10.60 6.60
N GLU A 132 -1.71 10.92 6.25
CA GLU A 132 -2.28 10.58 4.94
C GLU A 132 -1.48 11.23 3.80
N ASP A 133 -1.15 12.53 3.90
CA ASP A 133 -0.34 13.23 2.92
C ASP A 133 1.05 12.64 2.74
N LEU A 134 1.71 12.25 3.84
CA LEU A 134 3.00 11.57 3.79
C LEU A 134 2.90 10.23 3.08
N LEU A 135 1.87 9.43 3.39
CA LEU A 135 1.64 8.14 2.75
C LEU A 135 1.33 8.27 1.25
N LEU A 136 0.53 9.28 0.85
CA LEU A 136 0.27 9.57 -0.55
C LEU A 136 1.53 10.07 -1.28
N THR A 137 2.38 10.86 -0.60
CA THR A 137 3.67 11.27 -1.15
C THR A 137 4.60 10.07 -1.35
N LEU A 138 4.68 9.16 -0.37
CA LEU A 138 5.43 7.90 -0.48
C LEU A 138 4.89 7.04 -1.62
N PHE A 139 3.57 6.97 -1.76
CA PHE A 139 2.91 6.26 -2.85
C PHE A 139 3.39 6.80 -4.20
N ASP A 140 3.38 8.11 -4.40
CA ASP A 140 3.72 8.74 -5.68
C ASP A 140 5.22 8.64 -6.01
N ARG A 141 6.09 8.71 -5.00
CA ARG A 141 7.56 8.70 -5.18
C ARG A 141 8.20 7.31 -5.19
N ARG A 142 7.44 6.25 -4.88
CA ARG A 142 7.98 4.88 -4.85
C ARG A 142 8.62 4.52 -6.20
N LYS A 143 9.75 3.82 -6.18
CA LYS A 143 10.40 3.32 -7.39
C LYS A 143 9.61 2.14 -7.96
N LYS A 144 8.93 2.37 -9.09
CA LYS A 144 8.19 1.34 -9.82
C LYS A 144 9.14 0.34 -10.49
N GLY A 145 8.76 -0.93 -10.54
CA GLY A 145 9.53 -2.01 -11.17
C GLY A 145 10.79 -2.43 -10.41
N SER A 146 10.88 -2.15 -9.10
CA SER A 146 12.06 -2.48 -8.27
C SER A 146 11.77 -3.51 -7.19
N GLU A 147 12.80 -4.19 -6.72
CA GLU A 147 12.69 -5.16 -5.63
C GLU A 147 12.14 -4.51 -4.36
N GLY A 148 11.15 -5.16 -3.73
CA GLY A 148 10.45 -4.65 -2.57
C GLY A 148 9.39 -3.58 -2.86
N GLU A 149 9.19 -3.17 -4.12
CA GLU A 149 8.13 -2.23 -4.51
C GLU A 149 6.77 -2.74 -4.02
N THR A 150 6.43 -4.00 -4.31
CA THR A 150 5.13 -4.57 -3.96
C THR A 150 4.90 -4.58 -2.46
N VAL A 151 5.93 -4.86 -1.67
CA VAL A 151 5.84 -4.84 -0.20
C VAL A 151 5.65 -3.43 0.32
N ALA A 152 6.41 -2.45 -0.21
CA ALA A 152 6.26 -1.05 0.14
C ALA A 152 4.88 -0.50 -0.26
N TRP A 153 4.41 -0.82 -1.47
CA TRP A 153 3.07 -0.46 -1.96
C TRP A 153 1.97 -1.03 -1.06
N THR A 154 2.12 -2.29 -0.65
CA THR A 154 1.17 -2.95 0.26
C THR A 154 1.21 -2.33 1.65
N ALA A 155 2.38 -1.99 2.18
CA ALA A 155 2.49 -1.31 3.47
C ALA A 155 1.79 0.06 3.46
N ILE A 156 2.04 0.85 2.40
CA ILE A 156 1.38 2.15 2.19
C ILE A 156 -0.14 1.96 2.08
N GLY A 157 -0.58 1.00 1.28
CA GLY A 157 -2.00 0.69 1.09
C GLY A 157 -2.68 0.25 2.38
N ASN A 158 -2.02 -0.55 3.22
CA ASN A 158 -2.53 -0.96 4.52
C ASN A 158 -2.73 0.23 5.47
N TYR A 159 -1.76 1.16 5.53
CA TYR A 159 -1.92 2.37 6.32
C TYR A 159 -3.04 3.27 5.79
N LEU A 160 -3.12 3.47 4.46
CA LEU A 160 -4.17 4.28 3.83
C LEU A 160 -5.56 3.65 3.98
N LEU A 161 -5.66 2.32 3.97
CA LEU A 161 -6.87 1.56 4.29
C LEU A 161 -7.28 1.79 5.75
N ALA A 162 -6.34 1.71 6.69
CA ALA A 162 -6.61 1.96 8.11
C ALA A 162 -7.07 3.39 8.39
N LEU A 163 -6.57 4.36 7.60
CA LEU A 163 -7.05 5.76 7.61
C LEU A 163 -8.39 5.95 6.88
N ARG A 164 -8.88 4.94 6.16
CA ARG A 164 -10.00 5.03 5.22
C ARG A 164 -9.85 6.22 4.24
N SER A 165 -8.65 6.39 3.69
CA SER A 165 -8.32 7.49 2.76
C SER A 165 -9.20 7.49 1.52
N SER A 166 -10.08 8.48 1.40
CA SER A 166 -10.89 8.71 0.19
C SER A 166 -10.02 9.02 -1.02
N ARG A 167 -8.98 9.84 -0.85
CA ARG A 167 -8.04 10.24 -1.91
C ARG A 167 -7.34 9.03 -2.51
N TRP A 168 -6.95 8.08 -1.67
CA TRP A 168 -6.34 6.85 -2.14
C TRP A 168 -7.34 5.89 -2.79
N ALA A 169 -8.54 5.74 -2.22
CA ALA A 169 -9.59 4.90 -2.81
C ALA A 169 -10.00 5.39 -4.22
N VAL A 170 -10.09 6.70 -4.44
CA VAL A 170 -10.30 7.30 -5.76
C VAL A 170 -9.18 6.90 -6.73
N ARG A 171 -7.92 7.03 -6.31
CA ARG A 171 -6.76 6.60 -7.13
C ARG A 171 -6.79 5.11 -7.45
N LEU A 172 -7.16 4.25 -6.50
CA LEU A 172 -7.27 2.80 -6.73
C LEU A 172 -8.27 2.46 -7.84
N ILE A 173 -9.41 3.15 -7.87
CA ILE A 173 -10.44 2.95 -8.91
C ILE A 173 -9.97 3.49 -10.26
N GLN A 174 -9.24 4.61 -10.28
CA GLN A 174 -8.70 5.16 -11.53
C GLN A 174 -7.57 4.28 -12.11
N GLU A 175 -6.78 3.65 -11.25
CA GLU A 175 -5.69 2.75 -11.67
C GLU A 175 -6.16 1.33 -12.01
N ILE A 176 -7.43 0.98 -11.77
CA ILE A 176 -7.92 -0.35 -12.11
C ILE A 176 -8.16 -0.44 -13.62
N GLU A 177 -7.59 -1.48 -14.22
CA GLU A 177 -7.93 -1.82 -15.59
C GLU A 177 -9.34 -2.38 -15.63
N ILE A 178 -10.21 -1.79 -16.43
CA ILE A 178 -11.58 -2.26 -16.63
C ILE A 178 -11.64 -2.83 -18.03
N ALA A 179 -11.81 -4.14 -18.14
CA ALA A 179 -11.91 -4.82 -19.42
C ALA A 179 -13.18 -5.67 -19.49
N HIS A 180 -13.66 -5.83 -20.72
CA HIS A 180 -14.73 -6.75 -21.08
C HIS A 180 -14.26 -7.60 -22.24
N ASN A 181 -14.02 -8.87 -21.97
CA ASN A 181 -13.61 -9.84 -22.98
C ASN A 181 -14.85 -10.55 -23.56
N PHE A 182 -15.09 -10.36 -24.85
CA PHE A 182 -16.12 -11.04 -25.62
C PHE A 182 -15.51 -12.18 -26.40
N ARG A 183 -15.76 -13.41 -25.96
CA ARG A 183 -15.36 -14.61 -26.69
C ARG A 183 -16.47 -15.03 -27.64
N VAL A 184 -16.21 -14.93 -28.94
CA VAL A 184 -17.15 -15.31 -29.98
C VAL A 184 -16.93 -16.78 -30.33
N VAL A 185 -17.98 -17.59 -30.27
CA VAL A 185 -17.89 -19.04 -30.53
C VAL A 185 -18.97 -19.50 -31.50
N ASP A 186 -18.77 -20.68 -32.07
CA ASP A 186 -19.85 -21.40 -32.75
C ASP A 186 -20.91 -21.90 -31.74
N PRO A 187 -22.18 -22.05 -32.16
CA PRO A 187 -23.25 -22.56 -31.31
C PRO A 187 -22.89 -23.92 -30.69
N GLY A 188 -23.18 -24.12 -29.39
CA GLY A 188 -23.12 -25.45 -28.76
C GLY A 188 -21.78 -25.92 -28.18
N ARG A 189 -20.76 -25.05 -28.03
CA ARG A 189 -19.44 -25.45 -27.47
C ARG A 189 -19.09 -24.78 -26.13
N HIS A 190 -18.42 -25.49 -25.22
CA HIS A 190 -17.95 -24.97 -23.92
C HIS A 190 -16.47 -25.33 -23.69
N PHE A 191 -15.64 -24.41 -23.16
CA PHE A 191 -14.34 -24.69 -22.50
C PHE A 191 -13.86 -23.51 -21.62
N GLY A 192 -13.06 -23.82 -20.59
CA GLY A 192 -12.62 -22.94 -19.48
C GLY A 192 -11.24 -22.25 -19.65
N PRO A 193 -10.79 -21.45 -18.65
CA PRO A 193 -9.66 -20.53 -18.79
C PRO A 193 -8.30 -21.11 -18.33
N GLY A 194 -7.20 -20.65 -18.98
CA GLY A 194 -5.81 -20.86 -18.59
C GLY A 194 -5.08 -19.55 -18.35
N GLY A 195 -4.05 -19.54 -17.48
CA GLY A 195 -3.26 -18.37 -17.09
C GLY A 195 -1.76 -18.49 -17.42
N PHE A 196 -1.07 -17.33 -17.51
CA PHE A 196 0.36 -17.19 -17.82
C PHE A 196 1.22 -17.00 -16.55
N GLY A 197 2.43 -17.55 -16.58
CA GLY A 197 3.49 -17.37 -15.57
C GLY A 197 4.56 -16.37 -16.02
N GLY A 198 5.25 -15.74 -15.06
CA GLY A 198 6.35 -14.79 -15.27
C GLY A 198 7.70 -15.30 -14.76
N ALA A 199 8.78 -14.75 -15.33
CA ALA A 199 10.18 -15.05 -15.00
C ALA A 199 10.87 -13.92 -14.21
N ALA A 200 11.95 -14.28 -13.50
CA ALA A 200 12.66 -13.50 -12.49
C ALA A 200 13.96 -12.82 -12.98
N GLY A 201 14.43 -11.79 -12.26
CA GLY A 201 15.79 -11.25 -12.42
C GLY A 201 16.21 -10.17 -11.41
N GLY A 202 17.38 -10.39 -10.78
CA GLY A 202 18.46 -9.39 -10.61
C GLY A 202 18.51 -8.48 -9.38
N ASP A 203 19.47 -8.76 -8.48
CA ASP A 203 19.82 -8.07 -7.22
C ASP A 203 20.79 -6.87 -7.41
N SER A 204 20.93 -5.98 -6.42
CA SER A 204 21.84 -4.82 -6.43
C SER A 204 22.76 -4.76 -5.19
N GLY A 205 24.06 -4.53 -5.41
CA GLY A 205 25.11 -4.64 -4.39
C GLY A 205 25.15 -3.54 -3.34
N TRP A 206 25.64 -3.89 -2.15
CA TRP A 206 25.81 -3.01 -1.00
C TRP A 206 27.21 -2.39 -0.96
N GLY A 207 27.32 -1.07 -0.75
CA GLY A 207 28.59 -0.37 -0.57
C GLY A 207 29.28 -0.66 0.78
N ALA A 208 30.55 -0.27 0.92
CA ALA A 208 31.37 -0.49 2.12
C ALA A 208 30.87 0.33 3.34
N TRP A 209 30.92 -0.28 4.54
CA TRP A 209 30.58 0.35 5.82
C TRP A 209 31.84 0.89 6.53
N PRO A 210 31.80 2.07 7.19
CA PRO A 210 32.95 2.59 7.92
C PRO A 210 33.31 1.75 9.15
N ARG A 211 34.61 1.54 9.40
CA ARG A 211 35.09 0.71 10.51
C ARG A 211 34.90 1.33 11.89
N ASP A 212 34.79 2.64 11.97
CA ASP A 212 34.67 3.42 13.20
C ASP A 212 33.21 3.66 13.63
N PHE A 213 32.25 3.24 12.79
CA PHE A 213 30.83 3.26 13.10
C PHE A 213 30.39 2.00 13.87
N PRO A 214 29.25 2.06 14.59
CA PRO A 214 28.62 0.86 15.15
C PRO A 214 28.28 -0.18 14.06
N PRO A 215 27.95 -1.43 14.46
CA PRO A 215 27.46 -2.45 13.54
C PRO A 215 26.36 -1.90 12.61
N ARG A 216 26.41 -2.29 11.34
CA ARG A 216 25.42 -1.87 10.37
C ARG A 216 24.09 -2.53 10.69
N VAL A 217 23.02 -1.75 10.70
CA VAL A 217 21.66 -2.26 10.88
C VAL A 217 20.89 -2.08 9.59
N VAL A 218 20.39 -3.17 9.04
CA VAL A 218 19.58 -3.17 7.80
C VAL A 218 18.16 -3.58 8.14
N TYR A 219 17.21 -2.76 7.69
CA TYR A 219 15.79 -3.07 7.73
C TYR A 219 15.28 -3.47 6.35
N TYR A 220 14.50 -4.55 6.31
CA TYR A 220 13.74 -4.93 5.13
C TYR A 220 12.29 -5.23 5.48
N LEU A 221 11.42 -5.07 4.48
CA LEU A 221 10.00 -5.36 4.58
C LEU A 221 9.72 -6.70 3.91
N THR A 222 8.82 -7.49 4.50
CA THR A 222 8.46 -8.82 4.00
C THR A 222 6.98 -9.12 4.23
N PHE A 223 6.42 -10.01 3.42
CA PHE A 223 5.10 -10.61 3.69
C PHE A 223 5.20 -11.83 4.62
N HIS A 224 6.41 -12.37 4.81
CA HIS A 224 6.61 -13.58 5.59
C HIS A 224 6.50 -13.30 7.08
N SER A 225 5.50 -13.91 7.72
CA SER A 225 5.50 -14.06 9.17
C SER A 225 6.58 -15.07 9.55
N GLY A 226 7.42 -14.73 10.52
CA GLY A 226 8.50 -15.59 10.99
C GLY A 226 8.96 -15.23 12.38
N VAL A 227 9.97 -15.94 12.88
CA VAL A 227 10.63 -15.56 14.13
C VAL A 227 11.39 -14.25 13.90
N ALA A 228 11.33 -13.35 14.88
CA ALA A 228 12.05 -12.08 14.87
C ALA A 228 11.66 -11.06 13.78
N VAL A 229 10.39 -11.07 13.38
CA VAL A 229 9.79 -10.03 12.52
C VAL A 229 8.72 -9.25 13.30
N ALA A 230 8.49 -7.99 12.94
CA ALA A 230 7.41 -7.19 13.53
C ALA A 230 6.35 -6.84 12.50
N LEU A 231 5.08 -7.03 12.85
CA LEU A 231 3.97 -6.54 12.05
C LEU A 231 3.94 -5.01 12.12
N ILE A 232 4.14 -4.35 10.98
CA ILE A 232 4.13 -2.87 10.90
C ILE A 232 2.86 -2.33 10.25
N ALA A 233 2.31 -3.06 9.27
CA ALA A 233 1.14 -2.62 8.53
C ALA A 233 0.19 -3.81 8.33
N PRO A 234 -0.81 -4.00 9.22
CA PRO A 234 -1.84 -5.02 9.04
C PRO A 234 -2.83 -4.61 7.93
N GLY A 235 -3.35 -5.58 7.19
CA GLY A 235 -4.32 -5.33 6.12
C GLY A 235 -4.64 -6.59 5.31
N PRO A 236 -5.16 -6.46 4.07
CA PRO A 236 -5.45 -7.59 3.20
C PRO A 236 -4.26 -8.53 3.01
N ARG A 237 -3.06 -7.96 3.04
CA ARG A 237 -1.80 -8.69 3.19
C ARG A 237 -0.95 -7.99 4.25
N ASN A 238 -0.66 -8.69 5.34
CA ASN A 238 0.18 -8.15 6.40
C ASN A 238 1.60 -7.87 5.90
N VAL A 239 2.14 -6.71 6.29
CA VAL A 239 3.56 -6.37 6.05
C VAL A 239 4.31 -6.36 7.36
N TYR A 240 5.43 -7.08 7.38
CA TYR A 240 6.34 -7.18 8.50
C TYR A 240 7.65 -6.45 8.19
N ALA A 241 8.30 -5.93 9.23
CA ALA A 241 9.66 -5.43 9.20
C ALA A 241 10.60 -6.43 9.87
N VAL A 242 11.79 -6.59 9.28
CA VAL A 242 12.87 -7.39 9.83
C VAL A 242 14.08 -6.51 10.04
N ARG A 243 14.76 -6.69 11.17
CA ARG A 243 16.00 -6.01 11.52
C ARG A 243 17.14 -7.02 11.47
N GLN A 244 18.15 -6.77 10.67
CA GLN A 244 19.40 -7.53 10.65
C GLN A 244 20.56 -6.63 11.05
N GLU A 245 21.48 -7.19 11.82
CA GLU A 245 22.68 -6.50 12.28
C GLU A 245 23.91 -7.20 11.70
N PHE A 246 24.80 -6.42 11.10
CA PHE A 246 26.01 -6.89 10.46
C PHE A 246 27.23 -6.26 11.14
N PRO A 247 28.19 -7.07 11.61
CA PRO A 247 29.47 -6.56 12.08
C PRO A 247 30.15 -5.66 11.04
N PRO A 248 30.90 -4.61 11.43
CA PRO A 248 31.56 -3.70 10.49
C PRO A 248 32.53 -4.38 9.50
N ASP A 249 33.04 -5.56 9.86
CA ASP A 249 33.96 -6.39 9.09
C ASP A 249 33.27 -7.43 8.19
N GLN A 250 31.95 -7.57 8.29
CA GLN A 250 31.16 -8.51 7.48
C GLN A 250 30.10 -7.74 6.67
N PRO A 251 30.29 -7.55 5.35
CA PRO A 251 29.25 -6.98 4.53
C PRO A 251 28.00 -7.87 4.55
N PRO A 252 26.80 -7.30 4.34
CA PRO A 252 25.58 -8.09 4.23
C PRO A 252 25.76 -9.18 3.17
N SER A 253 25.40 -10.43 3.50
CA SER A 253 25.30 -11.47 2.49
C SER A 253 24.27 -11.03 1.43
N SER A 254 24.61 -11.15 0.15
CA SER A 254 23.77 -10.87 -1.04
C SER A 254 22.51 -11.76 -1.14
N GLY A 255 22.07 -12.36 -0.03
CA GLY A 255 21.18 -13.52 -0.01
C GLY A 255 19.94 -13.36 0.87
N ALA A 256 19.67 -12.19 1.46
CA ALA A 256 18.34 -11.92 2.00
C ALA A 256 17.37 -11.64 0.85
N SER A 257 17.23 -12.63 -0.06
CA SER A 257 16.25 -12.67 -1.13
C SER A 257 14.89 -12.41 -0.51
N LEU A 258 14.42 -11.17 -0.68
CA LEU A 258 13.04 -10.82 -0.41
C LEU A 258 12.24 -11.55 -1.49
N GLY A 259 11.35 -12.45 -1.08
CA GLY A 259 10.53 -13.23 -2.00
C GLY A 259 10.07 -12.37 -3.19
N PHE A 260 10.45 -12.82 -4.39
CA PHE A 260 10.40 -12.08 -5.64
C PHE A 260 8.97 -11.83 -6.11
N ILE A 261 8.30 -10.85 -5.50
CA ILE A 261 6.98 -10.38 -5.94
C ILE A 261 7.20 -9.04 -6.66
N TYR A 262 7.52 -9.13 -7.95
CA TYR A 262 7.62 -7.95 -8.80
C TYR A 262 6.24 -7.45 -9.20
N GLY A 263 6.05 -6.15 -9.02
CA GLY A 263 4.90 -5.43 -9.55
C GLY A 263 3.59 -5.59 -8.78
N VAL A 264 2.82 -4.51 -8.82
CA VAL A 264 1.47 -4.46 -8.26
C VAL A 264 0.48 -4.78 -9.38
N GLY A 265 0.09 -6.05 -9.46
CA GLY A 265 -0.96 -6.49 -10.39
C GLY A 265 -2.38 -6.07 -9.97
N GLN A 266 -3.35 -6.21 -10.87
CA GLN A 266 -4.75 -5.84 -10.66
C GLN A 266 -5.38 -6.51 -9.44
N LYS A 267 -5.08 -7.79 -9.20
CA LYS A 267 -5.56 -8.54 -8.02
C LYS A 267 -5.27 -7.81 -6.70
N HIS A 268 -4.09 -7.19 -6.56
CA HIS A 268 -3.74 -6.45 -5.36
C HIS A 268 -4.64 -5.22 -5.16
N ARG A 269 -4.99 -4.51 -6.25
CA ARG A 269 -5.94 -3.37 -6.17
C ARG A 269 -7.33 -3.83 -5.78
N LEU A 270 -7.78 -4.95 -6.35
CA LEU A 270 -9.07 -5.57 -5.99
C LEU A 270 -9.13 -5.98 -4.52
N GLU A 271 -8.05 -6.51 -3.95
CA GLU A 271 -8.00 -6.87 -2.51
C GLU A 271 -8.28 -5.65 -1.61
N TYR A 272 -7.80 -4.46 -1.97
CA TYR A 272 -8.07 -3.24 -1.21
C TYR A 272 -9.47 -2.67 -1.43
N LEU A 273 -9.95 -2.67 -2.66
CA LEU A 273 -11.35 -2.30 -2.96
C LEU A 273 -12.33 -3.22 -2.25
N ALA A 274 -12.00 -4.52 -2.17
CA ALA A 274 -12.75 -5.52 -1.44
C ALA A 274 -12.75 -5.23 0.07
N ALA A 275 -11.58 -4.95 0.65
CA ALA A 275 -11.45 -4.60 2.05
C ALA A 275 -12.21 -3.31 2.45
N LEU A 276 -12.22 -2.30 1.58
CA LEU A 276 -12.97 -1.04 1.82
C LEU A 276 -14.48 -1.28 1.91
N THR A 277 -15.00 -2.25 1.17
CA THR A 277 -16.44 -2.57 1.08
C THR A 277 -16.85 -3.84 1.80
N SER A 278 -15.92 -4.52 2.48
CA SER A 278 -16.17 -5.80 3.17
C SER A 278 -16.77 -6.89 2.27
N THR A 279 -16.26 -6.98 1.04
CA THR A 279 -16.63 -8.00 0.02
C THR A 279 -15.41 -8.87 -0.30
N SER A 280 -15.56 -9.84 -1.20
CA SER A 280 -14.48 -10.71 -1.67
C SER A 280 -13.91 -10.24 -3.02
N VAL A 281 -12.66 -10.57 -3.30
CA VAL A 281 -12.05 -10.32 -4.63
C VAL A 281 -12.86 -11.02 -5.72
N SER A 282 -13.36 -12.24 -5.47
CA SER A 282 -14.16 -13.02 -6.42
C SER A 282 -15.49 -12.36 -6.77
N GLU A 283 -16.06 -11.54 -5.87
CA GLU A 283 -17.26 -10.74 -6.17
C GLU A 283 -16.93 -9.49 -7.01
N LEU A 284 -15.74 -8.91 -6.84
CA LEU A 284 -15.34 -7.69 -7.55
C LEU A 284 -14.70 -7.97 -8.90
N GLU A 285 -13.95 -9.05 -9.04
CA GLU A 285 -13.23 -9.40 -10.26
C GLU A 285 -14.14 -9.40 -11.50
N PRO A 286 -15.35 -10.00 -11.49
CA PRO A 286 -16.27 -9.94 -12.63
C PRO A 286 -16.72 -8.53 -13.00
N LEU A 287 -16.73 -7.57 -12.05
CA LEU A 287 -17.11 -6.18 -12.31
C LEU A 287 -16.06 -5.45 -13.15
N PHE A 288 -14.78 -5.76 -12.95
CA PHE A 288 -13.66 -5.07 -13.59
C PHE A 288 -13.02 -5.89 -14.72
N GLN A 289 -13.15 -7.21 -14.69
CA GLN A 289 -12.63 -8.15 -15.68
C GLN A 289 -13.78 -9.05 -16.14
N SER A 290 -14.75 -8.44 -16.83
CA SER A 290 -15.94 -9.13 -17.32
C SER A 290 -15.60 -10.04 -18.50
N LYS A 291 -16.25 -11.21 -18.56
CA LYS A 291 -16.13 -12.15 -19.67
C LYS A 291 -17.52 -12.53 -20.15
N THR A 292 -17.79 -12.38 -21.44
CA THR A 292 -19.05 -12.78 -22.07
C THR A 292 -18.78 -13.72 -23.23
N ARG A 293 -19.51 -14.83 -23.26
CA ARG A 293 -19.59 -15.71 -24.41
C ARG A 293 -20.70 -15.20 -25.34
N VAL A 294 -20.38 -15.01 -26.62
CA VAL A 294 -21.35 -14.64 -27.66
C VAL A 294 -21.38 -15.74 -28.70
N GLU A 295 -22.54 -16.35 -28.91
CA GLU A 295 -22.72 -17.30 -30.01
C GLU A 295 -22.83 -16.52 -31.31
N TRP A 296 -22.02 -16.88 -32.31
CA TRP A 296 -21.97 -16.16 -33.58
C TRP A 296 -23.26 -16.35 -34.37
N GLN A 297 -23.89 -15.22 -34.73
CA GLN A 297 -25.09 -15.17 -35.58
C GLN A 297 -24.90 -14.18 -36.72
N SER A 298 -24.53 -12.94 -36.38
CA SER A 298 -24.24 -11.87 -37.33
C SER A 298 -23.38 -10.79 -36.63
N ALA A 299 -22.79 -9.90 -37.43
CA ALA A 299 -22.06 -8.74 -36.90
C ALA A 299 -22.97 -7.85 -36.04
N ALA A 300 -24.19 -7.57 -36.50
CA ALA A 300 -25.17 -6.77 -35.76
C ALA A 300 -25.55 -7.39 -34.40
N ALA A 301 -25.71 -8.72 -34.34
CA ALA A 301 -26.02 -9.42 -33.09
C ALA A 301 -24.86 -9.38 -32.08
N LEU A 302 -23.61 -9.41 -32.59
CA LEU A 302 -22.42 -9.23 -31.77
C LEU A 302 -22.34 -7.80 -31.23
N GLU A 303 -22.55 -6.78 -32.06
CA GLU A 303 -22.56 -5.37 -31.66
C GLU A 303 -23.62 -5.07 -30.59
N GLU A 304 -24.84 -5.59 -30.78
CA GLU A 304 -25.92 -5.47 -29.79
C GLU A 304 -25.54 -6.13 -28.46
N SER A 305 -24.91 -7.30 -28.51
CA SER A 305 -24.44 -8.02 -27.32
C SER A 305 -23.32 -7.27 -26.60
N ILE A 306 -22.39 -6.67 -27.34
CA ILE A 306 -21.34 -5.82 -26.77
C ILE A 306 -21.97 -4.62 -26.07
N ALA A 307 -22.88 -3.90 -26.72
CA ALA A 307 -23.54 -2.73 -26.14
C ALA A 307 -24.31 -3.08 -24.85
N ARG A 308 -25.10 -4.16 -24.89
CA ARG A 308 -25.92 -4.61 -23.75
C ARG A 308 -25.07 -5.02 -22.54
N GLU A 309 -24.05 -5.84 -22.75
CA GLU A 309 -23.22 -6.33 -21.63
C GLU A 309 -22.29 -5.26 -21.09
N THR A 310 -21.76 -4.37 -21.94
CA THR A 310 -21.01 -3.19 -21.50
C THR A 310 -21.89 -2.28 -20.62
N ALA A 311 -23.14 -2.01 -21.01
CA ALA A 311 -24.07 -1.23 -20.20
C ALA A 311 -24.38 -1.89 -18.84
N ARG A 312 -24.48 -3.23 -18.81
CA ARG A 312 -24.64 -4.00 -17.57
C ARG A 312 -23.41 -3.86 -16.66
N GLN A 313 -22.20 -3.99 -17.20
CA GLN A 313 -20.95 -3.82 -16.45
C GLN A 313 -20.87 -2.40 -15.86
N ILE A 314 -21.14 -1.35 -16.65
CA ILE A 314 -21.18 0.05 -16.20
C ILE A 314 -22.16 0.23 -15.02
N LYS A 315 -23.37 -0.34 -15.13
CA LYS A 315 -24.37 -0.27 -14.06
C LYS A 315 -23.85 -0.92 -12.77
N ALA A 316 -23.17 -2.05 -12.89
CA ALA A 316 -22.62 -2.77 -11.75
C ALA A 316 -21.44 -2.02 -11.09
N ILE A 317 -20.54 -1.43 -11.88
CA ILE A 317 -19.45 -0.57 -11.38
C ILE A 317 -20.01 0.67 -10.67
N ARG A 318 -21.06 1.30 -11.21
CA ARG A 318 -21.75 2.42 -10.55
C ARG A 318 -22.35 2.00 -9.20
N GLU A 319 -22.96 0.84 -9.11
CA GLU A 319 -23.47 0.35 -7.82
C GLU A 319 -22.35 0.03 -6.84
N PHE A 320 -21.23 -0.52 -7.30
CA PHE A 320 -20.04 -0.69 -6.48
C PHE A 320 -19.50 0.64 -5.95
N ALA A 321 -19.40 1.68 -6.79
CA ALA A 321 -19.02 3.03 -6.35
C ALA A 321 -19.97 3.58 -5.29
N ARG A 322 -21.29 3.32 -5.40
CA ARG A 322 -22.25 3.68 -4.33
C ARG A 322 -22.00 2.92 -3.03
N ARG A 323 -21.62 1.64 -3.08
CA ARG A 323 -21.24 0.89 -1.86
C ARG A 323 -20.01 1.51 -1.20
N LEU A 324 -19.00 1.89 -1.97
CA LEU A 324 -17.84 2.62 -1.45
C LEU A 324 -18.26 3.94 -0.80
N ALA A 325 -19.12 4.73 -1.45
CA ALA A 325 -19.65 5.97 -0.88
C ALA A 325 -20.38 5.73 0.46
N ARG A 326 -21.25 4.71 0.52
CA ARG A 326 -21.92 4.28 1.77
C ARG A 326 -20.94 3.84 2.86
N SER A 327 -19.72 3.42 2.50
CA SER A 327 -18.66 3.06 3.45
C SER A 327 -17.82 4.25 3.93
N GLY A 328 -18.19 5.48 3.56
CA GLY A 328 -17.54 6.73 3.94
C GLY A 328 -16.51 7.28 2.94
N ILE A 329 -16.36 6.65 1.77
CA ILE A 329 -15.41 7.09 0.73
C ILE A 329 -16.02 8.22 -0.11
N THR A 330 -15.32 9.34 -0.19
CA THR A 330 -15.76 10.55 -0.91
C THR A 330 -14.91 10.79 -2.17
N GLY A 331 -15.34 11.71 -3.03
CA GLY A 331 -14.61 12.07 -4.26
C GLY A 331 -14.75 11.08 -5.43
N LEU A 332 -15.71 10.15 -5.35
CA LEU A 332 -16.01 9.20 -6.42
C LEU A 332 -16.84 9.81 -7.55
N GLU A 333 -17.59 10.86 -7.24
CA GLU A 333 -18.51 11.50 -8.19
C GLU A 333 -17.75 12.25 -9.28
N GLY A 334 -18.23 12.14 -10.52
CA GLY A 334 -17.58 12.79 -11.66
C GLY A 334 -16.32 12.09 -12.17
N LEU A 335 -15.87 11.00 -11.53
CA LEU A 335 -14.75 10.21 -12.04
C LEU A 335 -15.09 9.61 -13.41
N GLN A 336 -14.24 9.91 -14.39
CA GLN A 336 -14.30 9.32 -15.72
C GLN A 336 -13.47 8.03 -15.73
N LEU A 337 -14.10 6.94 -16.12
CA LEU A 337 -13.50 5.62 -16.28
C LEU A 337 -13.67 5.16 -17.73
N GLN A 338 -12.91 4.15 -18.12
CA GLN A 338 -13.00 3.55 -19.46
C GLN A 338 -13.01 2.03 -19.36
N ILE A 339 -13.83 1.38 -20.20
CA ILE A 339 -13.85 -0.07 -20.37
C ILE A 339 -13.15 -0.40 -21.68
N LEU A 340 -12.08 -1.21 -21.59
CA LEU A 340 -11.43 -1.80 -22.75
C LEU A 340 -12.29 -2.97 -23.24
N ILE A 341 -12.73 -2.89 -24.50
CA ILE A 341 -13.45 -4.00 -25.13
C ILE A 341 -12.42 -4.87 -25.84
N GLU A 342 -12.43 -6.16 -25.54
CA GLU A 342 -11.60 -7.16 -26.21
C GLU A 342 -12.52 -8.17 -26.90
N ILE A 343 -12.18 -8.58 -28.12
CA ILE A 343 -12.93 -9.59 -28.85
C ILE A 343 -11.96 -10.74 -29.19
N GLU A 344 -12.26 -11.93 -28.68
CA GLU A 344 -11.52 -13.16 -28.99
C GLU A 344 -12.36 -14.01 -29.98
N ASP A 345 -11.86 -14.18 -31.20
CA ASP A 345 -12.48 -15.05 -32.20
C ASP A 345 -12.11 -16.52 -31.96
N SER A 346 -13.02 -17.24 -31.29
CA SER A 346 -12.91 -18.68 -31.02
C SER A 346 -13.81 -19.52 -31.93
N ARG A 347 -14.31 -18.96 -33.04
CA ARG A 347 -15.06 -19.70 -34.07
C ARG A 347 -14.12 -20.61 -34.85
N GLN A 348 -14.64 -21.74 -35.31
CA GLN A 348 -13.93 -22.67 -36.20
C GLN A 348 -13.85 -22.09 -37.62
N SER A 349 -14.97 -21.52 -38.11
CA SER A 349 -14.99 -20.81 -39.38
C SER A 349 -14.67 -19.33 -39.18
N LYS A 350 -13.66 -18.84 -39.90
CA LYS A 350 -13.25 -17.42 -39.94
C LYS A 350 -13.53 -16.78 -41.30
N GLU A 351 -14.34 -17.43 -42.13
CA GLU A 351 -14.67 -16.96 -43.48
C GLU A 351 -15.35 -15.59 -43.46
N VAL A 352 -16.22 -15.36 -42.47
CA VAL A 352 -16.78 -14.03 -42.20
C VAL A 352 -15.95 -13.36 -41.11
N PRO A 353 -15.23 -12.26 -41.42
CA PRO A 353 -14.43 -11.55 -40.43
C PRO A 353 -15.34 -10.98 -39.33
N LEU A 354 -14.81 -10.91 -38.10
CA LEU A 354 -15.47 -10.17 -37.03
C LEU A 354 -15.45 -8.66 -37.33
N PRO A 355 -16.45 -7.89 -36.83
CA PRO A 355 -16.37 -6.44 -36.85
C PRO A 355 -15.13 -5.96 -36.11
N ALA A 356 -14.66 -4.75 -36.46
CA ALA A 356 -13.55 -4.13 -35.78
C ALA A 356 -13.85 -3.97 -34.27
N VAL A 357 -12.82 -4.16 -33.43
CA VAL A 357 -12.95 -3.97 -32.00
C VAL A 357 -13.32 -2.51 -31.71
N PRO A 358 -14.41 -2.24 -30.96
CA PRO A 358 -14.79 -0.88 -30.61
C PRO A 358 -13.71 -0.16 -29.80
N PRO A 359 -13.58 1.17 -29.90
CA PRO A 359 -12.69 1.92 -29.03
C PRO A 359 -13.12 1.81 -27.55
N PRO A 360 -12.22 2.09 -26.59
CA PRO A 360 -12.56 2.05 -25.17
C PRO A 360 -13.81 2.88 -24.84
N HIS A 361 -14.77 2.28 -24.13
CA HIS A 361 -16.03 2.92 -23.80
C HIS A 361 -15.87 3.76 -22.52
N LYS A 362 -15.96 5.09 -22.65
CA LYS A 362 -15.82 6.01 -21.53
C LYS A 362 -17.16 6.21 -20.81
N PHE A 363 -17.15 6.22 -19.48
CA PHE A 363 -18.32 6.52 -18.68
C PHE A 363 -17.95 7.30 -17.41
N THR A 364 -18.92 8.01 -16.86
CA THR A 364 -18.76 8.77 -15.61
C THR A 364 -19.51 8.09 -14.47
N LEU A 365 -18.92 8.11 -13.28
CA LEU A 365 -19.59 7.79 -12.03
C LEU A 365 -20.54 8.95 -11.67
N SER A 366 -21.84 8.74 -11.86
CA SER A 366 -22.88 9.75 -11.60
C SER A 366 -23.10 9.97 -10.09
N PRO A 367 -23.52 11.17 -9.68
CA PRO A 367 -23.90 11.45 -8.30
C PRO A 367 -25.01 10.50 -7.84
N SER A 368 -25.05 10.21 -6.54
CA SER A 368 -26.15 9.48 -5.93
C SER A 368 -27.48 10.14 -6.31
N SER A 369 -28.35 9.47 -7.07
CA SER A 369 -29.76 9.85 -7.01
C SER A 369 -30.19 9.70 -5.56
N PRO A 370 -30.81 10.71 -4.94
CA PRO A 370 -31.45 10.50 -3.65
C PRO A 370 -32.47 9.36 -3.84
N ALA A 371 -32.54 8.48 -2.84
CA ALA A 371 -33.62 7.50 -2.77
C ALA A 371 -34.94 8.23 -3.06
N PRO A 372 -35.87 7.66 -3.84
CA PRO A 372 -37.14 8.31 -4.10
C PRO A 372 -37.77 8.63 -2.76
N THR A 373 -37.90 9.93 -2.48
CA THR A 373 -38.65 10.44 -1.34
C THR A 373 -40.03 9.81 -1.47
N ALA A 374 -40.41 8.99 -0.49
CA ALA A 374 -41.72 8.37 -0.46
C ALA A 374 -42.77 9.48 -0.61
N THR A 375 -43.38 9.52 -1.79
CA THR A 375 -44.44 10.45 -2.13
C THR A 375 -45.66 10.11 -1.29
N GLY A 376 -46.06 11.05 -0.45
CA GLY A 376 -47.45 11.28 -0.06
C GLY A 376 -48.18 10.12 0.60
N SER A 377 -47.89 9.85 1.87
CA SER A 377 -48.94 9.34 2.76
C SER A 377 -49.90 10.50 3.04
N LYS A 378 -51.06 10.50 2.37
CA LYS A 378 -52.22 11.30 2.76
C LYS A 378 -52.51 11.08 4.25
N PRO A 379 -52.81 12.12 5.04
CA PRO A 379 -53.31 11.90 6.39
C PRO A 379 -54.68 11.21 6.29
N ILE A 380 -54.78 10.04 6.93
CA ILE A 380 -56.04 9.37 7.21
C ILE A 380 -56.72 10.21 8.30
N ASN A 381 -57.85 10.83 7.97
CA ASN A 381 -58.71 11.47 8.98
C ASN A 381 -59.17 10.40 9.99
N PRO A 382 -59.15 10.70 11.31
CA PRO A 382 -59.73 9.79 12.28
C PRO A 382 -61.27 9.77 12.12
N PRO A 383 -61.93 8.61 12.34
CA PRO A 383 -63.38 8.53 12.36
C PRO A 383 -63.91 9.25 13.60
N GLY A 384 -64.99 10.01 13.40
CA GLY A 384 -65.65 10.75 14.46
C GLY A 384 -66.12 9.86 15.60
N GLU A 385 -65.94 10.36 16.83
CA GLU A 385 -66.68 9.90 17.99
C GLU A 385 -68.00 10.69 18.08
N PRO A 386 -69.09 10.04 18.51
CA PRO A 386 -70.38 10.69 18.70
C PRO A 386 -70.41 11.39 20.06
N ARG A 387 -70.78 12.68 20.06
CA ARG A 387 -71.74 13.29 21.00
C ARG A 387 -72.10 14.70 20.60
#